data_AF-A0AAJ6NBA8-F1
#
_entry.id   AF-A0AAJ6NBA8-F1
#
_cell.length_a   1.000
_cell.length_b   1.000
_cell.length_c   1.000
_cell.angle_alpha   90.00
_cell.angle_beta   90.00
_cell.angle_gamma   90.00
#
_symmetry.space_group_name_H-M   'P 1'
#
loop_
_entity.id
_entity.type
_entity.pdbx_description
1 polymer ?
#
loop_
_entity_poly.entity_id
_entity_poly.type
_entity_poly.pdbx_seq_one_letter_code
_entity_poly.pdbx_strand_id
1 'polypeptide(L)'
;MKKQTIDTDSWATPWWAFRFAEKYFLQGYKFLLDATASELNAKCKFFFTKEQNALKKDWFKILNSIWHKQTVWCNPPYSKPLPFVEKAIEEAEKGVVTVMLLNTDNSTKWFNLCVQHAAKIVFVTEQRITFLNPETGEEAKSGGKRPSMYVLFDNERRKYKGLETVYLSIHKIKEIGNRGEK
;
A
#
# COMPACT_ATOMS: atom_id res chain seq x y z
N MET A 1 3.18 -18.82 30.02
CA MET A 1 3.60 -17.87 28.96
C MET A 1 2.43 -16.96 28.64
N LYS A 2 2.55 -15.63 28.83
CA LYS A 2 1.52 -14.70 28.36
C LYS A 2 1.53 -14.75 26.83
N LYS A 3 0.40 -15.09 26.19
CA LYS A 3 0.25 -14.90 24.73
C LYS A 3 0.51 -13.43 24.45
N GLN A 4 1.62 -13.13 23.80
CA GLN A 4 1.89 -11.79 23.31
C GLN A 4 0.79 -11.48 22.29
N THR A 5 -0.07 -10.53 22.62
CA THR A 5 -1.09 -10.05 21.68
C THR A 5 -0.36 -9.41 20.51
N ILE A 6 -0.48 -10.02 19.34
CA ILE A 6 0.06 -9.49 18.08
C ILE A 6 -0.48 -8.07 17.89
N ASP A 7 0.43 -7.12 17.66
CA ASP A 7 0.08 -5.75 17.31
C ASP A 7 -0.83 -5.75 16.07
N THR A 8 -2.01 -5.17 16.17
CA THR A 8 -2.96 -5.16 15.05
C THR A 8 -2.46 -4.37 13.85
N ASP A 9 -1.48 -3.49 14.04
CA ASP A 9 -0.84 -2.74 12.97
C ASP A 9 0.31 -3.51 12.27
N SER A 10 0.74 -4.68 12.78
CA SER A 10 1.86 -5.44 12.20
C SER A 10 1.45 -6.54 11.21
N TRP A 11 0.14 -6.72 10.99
CA TRP A 11 -0.40 -7.72 10.06
C TRP A 11 0.10 -7.53 8.63
N ALA A 12 0.52 -8.63 8.00
CA ALA A 12 1.16 -8.61 6.70
C ALA A 12 0.12 -8.63 5.56
N THR A 13 0.38 -7.87 4.49
CA THR A 13 -0.41 -7.94 3.26
C THR A 13 -0.22 -9.32 2.59
N PRO A 14 -1.27 -10.01 2.11
CA PRO A 14 -1.11 -11.22 1.31
C PRO A 14 -0.34 -10.96 0.01
N TRP A 15 0.44 -11.94 -0.45
CA TRP A 15 1.25 -11.77 -1.68
C TRP A 15 0.41 -11.44 -2.91
N TRP A 16 -0.76 -12.06 -3.06
CA TRP A 16 -1.68 -11.76 -4.17
C TRP A 16 -2.11 -10.28 -4.18
N ALA A 17 -2.31 -9.68 -3.01
CA ALA A 17 -2.75 -8.29 -2.88
C ALA A 17 -1.64 -7.30 -3.21
N PHE A 18 -0.40 -7.60 -2.78
CA PHE A 18 0.80 -6.82 -3.14
C PHE A 18 1.12 -6.94 -4.64
N ARG A 19 1.11 -8.17 -5.18
CA ARG A 19 1.39 -8.43 -6.60
C ARG A 19 0.31 -7.85 -7.51
N PHE A 20 -0.95 -7.83 -7.07
CA PHE A 20 -1.98 -7.07 -7.77
C PHE A 20 -1.59 -5.61 -7.88
N ALA A 21 -1.18 -4.97 -6.79
CA ALA A 21 -0.80 -3.56 -6.81
C ALA A 21 0.36 -3.30 -7.78
N GLU A 22 1.38 -4.15 -7.74
CA GLU A 22 2.52 -4.06 -8.65
C GLU A 22 2.09 -4.18 -10.12
N LYS A 23 1.35 -5.24 -10.46
CA LYS A 23 0.92 -5.53 -11.83
C LYS A 23 -0.08 -4.51 -12.37
N TYR A 24 -1.03 -4.08 -11.54
CA TYR A 24 -2.14 -3.23 -11.97
C TYR A 24 -1.76 -1.75 -12.08
N PHE A 25 -0.91 -1.26 -11.17
CA PHE A 25 -0.58 0.17 -11.13
C PHE A 25 0.75 0.50 -11.81
N LEU A 26 1.71 -0.41 -11.82
CA LEU A 26 3.10 -0.09 -12.19
C LEU A 26 3.51 -0.49 -13.61
N GLN A 27 2.62 -1.01 -14.45
CA GLN A 27 2.88 -1.19 -15.90
C GLN A 27 4.22 -1.91 -16.22
N GLY A 28 4.60 -2.91 -15.43
CA GLY A 28 5.84 -3.67 -15.61
C GLY A 28 7.01 -3.26 -14.71
N TYR A 29 6.91 -2.14 -13.99
CA TYR A 29 7.86 -1.82 -12.92
C TYR A 29 7.55 -2.63 -11.64
N LYS A 30 8.57 -2.81 -10.80
CA LYS A 30 8.49 -3.44 -9.48
C LYS A 30 8.45 -2.36 -8.40
N PHE A 31 7.91 -2.67 -7.22
CA PHE A 31 8.12 -1.79 -6.06
C PHE A 31 9.59 -1.88 -5.61
N LEU A 32 10.22 -0.72 -5.38
CA LEU A 32 11.60 -0.65 -4.88
C LEU A 32 11.67 -0.60 -3.36
N LEU A 33 10.68 0.05 -2.73
CA LEU A 33 10.62 0.27 -1.28
C LEU A 33 9.26 -0.17 -0.71
N ASP A 34 9.30 -0.80 0.46
CA ASP A 34 8.15 -0.98 1.35
C ASP A 34 8.26 0.01 2.52
N ALA A 35 7.46 1.07 2.50
CA ALA A 35 7.61 2.19 3.42
C ALA A 35 7.17 1.87 4.86
N THR A 36 6.41 0.80 5.07
CA THR A 36 5.80 0.51 6.38
C THR A 36 5.82 -0.98 6.64
N ALA A 37 6.97 -1.49 7.08
CA ALA A 37 7.17 -2.91 7.28
C ALA A 37 7.99 -3.23 8.54
N SER A 38 8.25 -4.51 8.72
CA SER A 38 9.22 -5.11 9.61
C SER A 38 9.93 -6.24 8.85
N GLU A 39 10.96 -6.81 9.45
CA GLU A 39 11.67 -7.96 8.88
C GLU A 39 10.74 -9.16 8.60
N LEU A 40 9.64 -9.27 9.34
CA LEU A 40 8.70 -10.38 9.24
C LEU A 40 7.63 -10.18 8.15
N ASN A 41 7.30 -8.94 7.79
CA ASN A 41 6.16 -8.66 6.91
C ASN A 41 6.52 -7.91 5.61
N ALA A 42 7.78 -7.50 5.45
CA ALA A 42 8.25 -6.75 4.30
C ALA A 42 7.95 -7.45 2.96
N LYS A 43 7.56 -6.67 1.96
CA LYS A 43 7.32 -7.13 0.59
C LYS A 43 8.39 -6.73 -0.41
N CYS A 44 9.28 -5.83 0.00
CA CYS A 44 10.41 -5.37 -0.79
C CYS A 44 11.72 -5.68 -0.05
N LYS A 45 12.82 -5.82 -0.80
CA LYS A 45 14.16 -5.98 -0.21
C LYS A 45 14.56 -4.75 0.59
N PHE A 46 14.22 -3.55 0.11
CA PHE A 46 14.36 -2.30 0.86
C PHE A 46 13.05 -1.97 1.54
N PHE A 47 13.11 -1.73 2.84
CA PHE A 47 11.94 -1.39 3.64
C PHE A 47 12.33 -0.51 4.83
N PHE A 48 11.34 0.19 5.40
CA PHE A 48 11.52 0.92 6.65
C PHE A 48 10.80 0.24 7.80
N THR A 49 11.53 0.02 8.89
CA THR A 49 10.95 -0.38 10.18
C THR A 49 10.33 0.80 10.91
N LYS A 50 9.57 0.50 11.97
CA LYS A 50 8.99 1.50 12.88
C LYS A 50 10.07 2.42 13.47
N GLU A 51 11.23 1.86 13.81
CA GLU A 51 12.38 2.57 14.38
C GLU A 51 13.05 3.48 13.33
N GLN A 52 13.18 3.00 12.10
CA GLN A 52 13.71 3.78 10.99
C GLN A 52 12.78 4.94 10.59
N ASN A 53 11.47 4.79 10.83
CA ASN A 53 10.44 5.81 10.67
C ASN A 53 10.43 6.47 9.28
N ALA A 54 9.65 5.90 8.37
CA ALA A 54 9.52 6.39 6.99
C ALA A 54 9.08 7.87 6.87
N LEU A 55 8.38 8.42 7.87
CA LEU A 55 7.94 9.82 7.84
C LEU A 55 9.11 10.81 7.95
N LYS A 56 10.25 10.37 8.50
CA LYS A 56 11.48 11.18 8.62
C LYS A 56 12.46 10.96 7.46
N LYS A 57 12.08 10.16 6.47
CA LYS A 57 12.94 9.79 5.34
C LYS A 57 12.53 10.58 4.10
N ASP A 58 13.51 10.93 3.27
CA ASP A 58 13.30 11.44 1.92
C ASP A 58 13.34 10.24 0.97
N TRP A 59 12.16 9.77 0.55
CA TRP A 59 12.05 8.51 -0.20
C TRP A 59 12.69 8.67 -1.58
N PHE A 60 12.49 9.84 -2.21
CA PHE A 60 13.11 10.19 -3.48
C PHE A 60 14.64 10.11 -3.43
N LYS A 61 15.26 10.77 -2.44
CA LYS A 61 16.74 10.75 -2.31
C LYS A 61 17.28 9.37 -1.96
N ILE A 62 16.52 8.55 -1.23
CA ILE A 62 16.97 7.21 -0.85
C ILE A 62 16.92 6.26 -2.04
N LEU A 63 15.88 6.36 -2.86
CA LEU A 63 15.74 5.50 -4.04
C LEU A 63 16.71 5.90 -5.16
N ASN A 64 16.97 7.20 -5.35
CA ASN A 64 17.96 7.80 -6.27
C ASN A 64 18.21 7.00 -7.57
N SER A 65 17.13 6.53 -8.20
CA SER A 65 17.24 5.68 -9.38
C SER A 65 17.26 6.56 -10.62
N ILE A 66 18.34 6.45 -11.40
CA ILE A 66 18.49 7.15 -12.68
C ILE A 66 17.72 6.42 -13.79
N TRP A 67 17.57 5.09 -13.67
CA TRP A 67 17.08 4.22 -14.74
C TRP A 67 15.68 3.64 -14.49
N HIS A 68 15.14 3.80 -13.27
CA HIS A 68 13.85 3.24 -12.90
C HIS A 68 12.94 4.27 -12.25
N LYS A 69 11.64 4.09 -12.48
CA LYS A 69 10.60 4.82 -11.77
C LYS A 69 10.72 4.52 -10.27
N GLN A 70 10.70 5.56 -9.45
CA GLN A 70 10.86 5.45 -8.00
C GLN A 70 9.54 5.02 -7.37
N THR A 71 9.37 3.72 -7.14
CA THR A 71 8.10 3.09 -6.78
C THR A 71 8.08 2.63 -5.32
N VAL A 72 7.04 3.02 -4.60
CA VAL A 72 6.88 2.76 -3.17
C VAL A 72 5.56 2.03 -2.92
N TRP A 73 5.65 0.93 -2.17
CA TRP A 73 4.51 0.28 -1.54
C TRP A 73 4.35 0.82 -0.12
N CYS A 74 3.12 1.07 0.30
CA CYS A 74 2.82 1.52 1.66
C CYS A 74 1.51 0.94 2.18
N ASN A 75 1.59 0.06 3.16
CA ASN A 75 0.44 -0.43 3.92
C ASN A 75 0.56 0.07 5.36
N PRO A 76 0.20 1.34 5.64
CA PRO A 76 0.53 1.98 6.90
C PRO A 76 -0.23 1.37 8.08
N PRO A 77 0.20 1.63 9.33
CA PRO A 77 -0.61 1.36 10.51
C PRO A 77 -2.01 1.96 10.37
N TYR A 78 -3.05 1.13 10.44
CA TYR A 78 -4.43 1.57 10.22
C TYR A 78 -4.97 2.40 11.39
N SER A 79 -4.31 2.35 12.54
CA SER A 79 -4.53 3.28 13.66
C SER A 79 -4.14 4.73 13.35
N LYS A 80 -3.20 4.96 12.41
CA LYS A 80 -2.65 6.30 12.12
C LYS A 80 -2.23 6.48 10.65
N PRO A 81 -3.17 6.40 9.68
CA PRO A 81 -2.83 6.49 8.25
C PRO A 81 -2.50 7.91 7.77
N LEU A 82 -3.07 8.95 8.40
CA LEU A 82 -2.99 10.35 7.91
C LEU A 82 -1.55 10.83 7.63
N PRO A 83 -0.57 10.68 8.54
CA PRO A 83 0.80 11.14 8.27
C PRO A 83 1.45 10.45 7.07
N PHE A 84 1.11 9.18 6.80
CA PHE A 84 1.65 8.45 5.65
C PHE A 84 0.99 8.88 4.34
N VAL A 85 -0.28 9.27 4.37
CA VAL A 85 -0.96 9.88 3.21
C VAL A 85 -0.32 11.24 2.90
N GLU A 86 -0.14 12.10 3.90
CA GLU A 86 0.55 13.39 3.73
C GLU A 86 1.97 13.18 3.19
N LYS A 87 2.70 12.18 3.71
CA LYS A 87 4.04 11.84 3.22
C LYS A 87 4.04 11.33 1.77
N ALA A 88 3.11 10.47 1.40
CA ALA A 88 2.99 9.98 0.02
C ALA A 88 2.70 11.11 -0.97
N ILE A 89 1.92 12.12 -0.56
CA ILE A 89 1.65 13.32 -1.36
C ILE A 89 2.93 14.15 -1.53
N GLU A 90 3.64 14.44 -0.42
CA GLU A 90 4.92 15.18 -0.45
C GLU A 90 5.96 14.51 -1.38
N GLU A 91 6.10 13.18 -1.28
CA GLU A 91 7.06 12.44 -2.11
C GLU A 91 6.61 12.34 -3.57
N ALA A 92 5.30 12.35 -3.84
CA ALA A 92 4.78 12.39 -5.20
C ALA A 92 5.10 13.71 -5.92
N GLU A 93 5.18 14.83 -5.20
CA GLU A 93 5.63 16.11 -5.76
C GLU A 93 7.09 16.05 -6.24
N LYS A 94 7.91 15.20 -5.61
CA LYS A 94 9.30 14.93 -6.00
C LYS A 94 9.42 13.90 -7.13
N GLY A 95 8.33 13.25 -7.53
CA GLY A 95 8.30 12.24 -8.60
C GLY A 95 8.28 10.79 -8.11
N VAL A 96 8.12 10.55 -6.80
CA VAL A 96 7.91 9.19 -6.27
C VAL A 96 6.51 8.72 -6.60
N VAL A 97 6.38 7.46 -7.02
CA VAL A 97 5.08 6.84 -7.30
C VAL A 97 4.75 5.85 -6.20
N THR A 98 3.71 6.19 -5.45
CA THR A 98 3.32 5.44 -4.26
C THR A 98 1.98 4.76 -4.48
N VAL A 99 1.92 3.46 -4.21
CA VAL A 99 0.64 2.74 -4.07
C VAL A 99 0.44 2.44 -2.60
N MET A 100 -0.67 2.93 -2.04
CA MET A 100 -1.08 2.67 -0.67
C MET A 100 -2.22 1.66 -0.61
N LEU A 101 -2.23 0.81 0.41
CA LEU A 101 -3.40 0.03 0.81
C LEU A 101 -3.99 0.62 2.08
N LEU A 102 -5.22 1.12 2.01
CA LEU A 102 -5.91 1.80 3.10
C LEU A 102 -7.26 1.16 3.36
N ASN A 103 -7.81 1.39 4.55
CA ASN A 103 -9.24 1.17 4.77
C ASN A 103 -10.07 2.13 3.93
N THR A 104 -11.33 1.78 3.69
CA THR A 104 -12.32 2.72 3.17
C THR A 104 -13.09 3.36 4.32
N ASP A 105 -12.82 4.64 4.57
CA ASP A 105 -13.57 5.49 5.50
C ASP A 105 -13.62 6.91 4.94
N ASN A 106 -14.69 7.18 4.19
CA ASN A 106 -14.86 8.43 3.44
C ASN A 106 -15.18 9.65 4.31
N SER A 107 -15.35 9.46 5.62
CA SER A 107 -15.59 10.56 6.58
C SER A 107 -14.31 11.25 7.06
N THR A 108 -13.15 10.67 6.76
CA THR A 108 -11.87 11.08 7.37
C THR A 108 -11.10 12.12 6.56
N LYS A 109 -10.25 12.91 7.26
CA LYS A 109 -9.33 13.86 6.62
C LYS A 109 -8.42 13.19 5.59
N TRP A 110 -7.84 12.04 5.94
CA TRP A 110 -6.91 11.35 5.04
C TRP A 110 -7.60 10.84 3.78
N PHE A 111 -8.87 10.43 3.84
CA PHE A 111 -9.62 10.06 2.64
C PHE A 111 -9.84 11.26 1.74
N ASN A 112 -10.20 12.41 2.32
CA ASN A 112 -10.36 13.65 1.56
C ASN A 112 -9.06 14.04 0.84
N LEU A 113 -7.90 13.91 1.51
CA LEU A 113 -6.59 14.10 0.88
C LEU A 113 -6.33 13.10 -0.26
N CYS A 114 -6.73 11.84 -0.11
CA CYS A 114 -6.66 10.87 -1.22
C CYS A 114 -7.49 11.35 -2.42
N VAL A 115 -8.73 11.79 -2.23
CA VAL A 115 -9.58 12.30 -3.33
C VAL A 115 -8.96 13.53 -3.98
N GLN A 116 -8.35 14.42 -3.19
CA GLN A 116 -7.71 15.62 -3.72
C GLN A 116 -6.45 15.32 -4.52
N HIS A 117 -5.61 14.38 -4.08
CA HIS A 117 -4.22 14.24 -4.58
C HIS A 117 -3.91 12.92 -5.29
N ALA A 118 -4.78 11.91 -5.23
CA ALA A 118 -4.52 10.63 -5.91
C ALA A 118 -4.73 10.74 -7.42
N ALA A 119 -3.95 9.96 -8.17
CA ALA A 119 -4.15 9.72 -9.59
C ALA A 119 -5.15 8.60 -9.86
N LYS A 120 -5.27 7.63 -8.94
CA LYS A 120 -6.25 6.54 -9.03
C LYS A 120 -6.65 6.05 -7.64
N ILE A 121 -7.93 5.74 -7.45
CA ILE A 121 -8.43 4.97 -6.31
C ILE A 121 -9.14 3.71 -6.83
N VAL A 122 -8.79 2.55 -6.29
CA VAL A 122 -9.45 1.28 -6.57
C VAL A 122 -10.13 0.77 -5.31
N PHE A 123 -11.45 0.77 -5.28
CA PHE A 123 -12.24 0.19 -4.20
C PHE A 123 -12.35 -1.33 -4.36
N VAL A 124 -12.10 -2.06 -3.28
CA VAL A 124 -12.26 -3.52 -3.22
C VAL A 124 -13.70 -3.85 -2.87
N THR A 125 -14.33 -4.70 -3.67
CA THR A 125 -15.75 -5.09 -3.53
C THR A 125 -15.92 -6.59 -3.27
N GLU A 126 -17.15 -6.97 -2.90
CA GLU A 126 -17.62 -8.33 -2.59
C GLU A 126 -17.10 -8.94 -1.29
N GLN A 127 -15.80 -8.84 -1.00
CA GLN A 127 -15.23 -9.30 0.27
C GLN A 127 -14.08 -8.41 0.74
N ARG A 128 -13.63 -8.63 1.98
CA ARG A 128 -12.52 -7.89 2.59
C ARG A 128 -11.21 -8.65 2.41
N ILE A 129 -10.11 -7.91 2.37
CA ILE A 129 -8.77 -8.52 2.38
C ILE A 129 -8.52 -9.13 3.77
N THR A 130 -8.26 -10.43 3.81
CA THR A 130 -7.77 -11.10 5.02
C THR A 130 -6.25 -10.98 5.07
N PHE A 131 -5.72 -10.38 6.14
CA PHE A 131 -4.28 -10.21 6.31
C PHE A 131 -3.64 -11.44 6.96
N LEU A 132 -2.31 -11.53 6.85
CA LEU A 132 -1.52 -12.65 7.37
C LEU A 132 -0.86 -12.29 8.69
N ASN A 133 -0.82 -13.26 9.60
CA ASN A 133 -0.01 -13.17 10.81
C ASN A 133 1.47 -13.08 10.38
N PRO A 134 2.22 -12.05 10.81
CA PRO A 134 3.60 -11.87 10.37
C PRO A 134 4.54 -12.98 10.85
N GLU A 135 4.23 -13.66 11.96
CA GLU A 135 5.06 -14.72 12.51
C GLU A 135 4.75 -16.08 11.88
N THR A 136 3.46 -16.41 11.71
CA THR A 136 3.03 -17.74 11.22
C THR A 136 2.75 -17.78 9.73
N GLY A 137 2.52 -16.64 9.08
CA GLY A 137 2.06 -16.54 7.69
C GLY A 137 0.60 -16.93 7.48
N GLU A 138 -0.13 -17.33 8.53
CA GLU A 138 -1.52 -17.76 8.43
C GLU A 138 -2.50 -16.58 8.32
N GLU A 139 -3.61 -16.79 7.61
CA GLU A 139 -4.69 -15.81 7.52
C GLU A 139 -5.37 -15.56 8.88
N ALA A 140 -5.78 -14.30 9.11
CA ALA A 140 -6.54 -13.94 10.30
C ALA A 140 -7.86 -14.74 10.38
N LYS A 141 -8.09 -15.45 11.50
CA LYS A 141 -9.28 -16.28 11.72
C LYS A 141 -10.62 -15.52 11.62
N SER A 142 -10.62 -14.22 11.90
CA SER A 142 -11.81 -13.37 11.82
C SER A 142 -12.01 -12.67 10.47
N GLY A 143 -11.17 -12.97 9.46
CA GLY A 143 -11.14 -12.24 8.20
C GLY A 143 -10.76 -10.76 8.34
N GLY A 144 -10.83 -10.02 7.23
CA GLY A 144 -10.62 -8.57 7.22
C GLY A 144 -11.69 -7.81 8.03
N LYS A 145 -11.28 -6.87 8.88
CA LYS A 145 -12.21 -6.11 9.74
C LYS A 145 -12.90 -4.94 9.04
N ARG A 146 -12.30 -4.40 7.97
CA ARG A 146 -12.76 -3.19 7.29
C ARG A 146 -12.67 -3.36 5.76
N PRO A 147 -13.50 -2.65 4.98
CA PRO A 147 -13.31 -2.55 3.54
C PRO A 147 -11.97 -1.89 3.22
N SER A 148 -11.38 -2.23 2.08
CA SER A 148 -10.07 -1.74 1.66
C SER A 148 -10.14 -1.03 0.31
N MET A 149 -9.20 -0.12 0.08
CA MET A 149 -8.96 0.51 -1.20
C MET A 149 -7.46 0.64 -1.46
N TYR A 150 -7.09 0.60 -2.74
CA TYR A 150 -5.76 0.96 -3.20
C TYR A 150 -5.77 2.41 -3.67
N VAL A 151 -4.75 3.18 -3.30
CA VAL A 151 -4.60 4.58 -3.70
C VAL A 151 -3.26 4.78 -4.38
N LEU A 152 -3.28 5.30 -5.60
CA LEU A 152 -2.09 5.65 -6.36
C LEU A 152 -1.85 7.16 -6.25
N PHE A 153 -0.70 7.54 -5.68
CA PHE A 153 -0.13 8.87 -5.81
C PHE A 153 0.93 8.84 -6.91
N ASP A 154 0.64 9.53 -8.02
CA ASP A 154 1.51 9.71 -9.17
C ASP A 154 1.19 11.10 -9.74
N ASN A 155 1.99 12.10 -9.36
CA ASN A 155 1.70 13.50 -9.65
C ASN A 155 1.67 13.78 -11.16
N GLU A 156 2.58 13.16 -11.92
CA GLU A 156 2.59 13.25 -13.37
C GLU A 156 1.28 12.69 -13.95
N ARG A 157 0.91 11.46 -13.59
CA ARG A 157 -0.35 10.87 -14.08
C ARG A 157 -1.57 11.73 -13.71
N ARG A 158 -1.63 12.24 -12.47
CA ARG A 158 -2.76 13.07 -11.99
C ARG A 158 -2.87 14.37 -12.77
N LYS A 159 -1.77 15.07 -13.05
CA LYS A 159 -1.80 16.32 -13.84
C LYS A 159 -2.46 16.13 -15.20
N TYR A 160 -2.18 15.01 -15.88
CA TYR A 160 -2.71 14.75 -17.23
C TYR A 160 -4.12 14.15 -17.25
N LYS A 161 -4.48 13.31 -16.27
CA LYS A 161 -5.74 12.52 -16.31
C LYS A 161 -6.74 12.85 -15.20
N GLY A 162 -6.37 13.66 -14.21
CA GLY A 162 -7.15 13.83 -12.99
C GLY A 162 -7.21 12.56 -12.14
N LEU A 163 -8.21 12.50 -11.25
CA LEU A 163 -8.50 11.33 -10.43
C LEU A 163 -9.34 10.31 -11.21
N GLU A 164 -8.85 9.07 -11.32
CA GLU A 164 -9.62 7.93 -11.80
C GLU A 164 -10.13 7.09 -10.62
N THR A 165 -11.41 6.71 -10.60
CA THR A 165 -11.96 5.81 -9.57
C THR A 165 -12.49 4.53 -10.21
N VAL A 166 -12.13 3.38 -9.64
CA VAL A 166 -12.49 2.05 -10.16
C VAL A 166 -12.98 1.16 -9.01
N TYR A 167 -13.91 0.27 -9.31
CA TYR A 167 -14.39 -0.76 -8.39
C TYR A 167 -13.99 -2.13 -8.94
N LEU A 168 -13.25 -2.92 -8.15
CA LEU A 168 -12.85 -4.28 -8.54
C LEU A 168 -13.29 -5.27 -7.48
N SER A 169 -13.77 -6.44 -7.91
CA SER A 169 -14.05 -7.55 -6.99
C SER A 169 -12.76 -8.15 -6.46
N ILE A 170 -12.82 -8.68 -5.24
CA ILE A 170 -11.68 -9.40 -4.66
C ILE A 170 -11.24 -10.58 -5.55
N HIS A 171 -12.17 -11.22 -6.26
CA HIS A 171 -11.87 -12.31 -7.19
C HIS A 171 -11.00 -11.82 -8.35
N LYS A 172 -11.33 -10.66 -8.94
CA LYS A 172 -10.53 -10.07 -10.01
C LYS A 172 -9.14 -9.66 -9.52
N ILE A 173 -9.07 -9.11 -8.32
CA ILE A 173 -7.81 -8.71 -7.68
C ILE A 173 -6.92 -9.94 -7.45
N LYS A 174 -7.46 -11.03 -6.90
CA LYS A 174 -6.75 -12.31 -6.72
C LYS A 174 -6.29 -12.91 -8.05
N GLU A 175 -7.16 -12.91 -9.05
CA GLU A 175 -6.84 -13.40 -10.41
C GLU A 175 -5.60 -12.67 -10.96
N ILE A 176 -5.61 -11.33 -10.96
CA ILE A 176 -4.47 -10.53 -11.44
C ILE A 176 -3.23 -10.76 -10.57
N GLY A 177 -3.40 -10.76 -9.25
CA GLY A 177 -2.34 -10.96 -8.26
C GLY A 177 -1.57 -12.27 -8.47
N ASN A 178 -2.28 -13.36 -8.74
CA ASN A 178 -1.71 -14.71 -8.87
C ASN A 178 -1.24 -15.08 -10.28
N ARG A 179 -1.51 -14.26 -11.32
CA ARG A 179 -1.07 -14.55 -12.70
C ARG A 179 0.45 -14.78 -12.78
N GLY A 180 0.87 -15.89 -13.38
CA GLY A 180 2.29 -16.20 -13.59
C GLY A 180 2.98 -16.86 -12.38
N GLU A 181 2.22 -17.24 -11.35
CA GLU A 181 2.68 -18.14 -10.30
C GLU A 181 2.34 -19.58 -10.73
N LYS A 182 3.37 -20.39 -10.97
CA LYS A 182 3.27 -21.84 -11.13
C LYS A 182 3.95 -22.50 -9.95
#